data_AF-A0A936E1Z2-F1
#
_entry.id   AF-A0A936E1Z2-F1
#
_cell.length_a   1.000
_cell.length_b   1.000
_cell.length_c   1.000
_cell.angle_alpha   90.00
_cell.angle_beta   90.00
_cell.angle_gamma   90.00
#
_symmetry.space_group_name_H-M   'P 1'
#
loop_
_entity.id
_entity.type
_entity.pdbx_description
1 polymer ?
#
loop_
_entity_poly.entity_id
_entity_poly.type
_entity_poly.pdbx_seq_one_letter_code
_entity_poly.pdbx_strand_id
1 'polypeptide(L)'
;MAFALLLAFPLTQTPPWPADFGETSVAHIAQLETKGQWLGTTSTADFVPVTVDTLPERNGQLLAALFANQTPDRINYWSVESVGATAEWEQISPLHMRYHIETPQDFTFRLFLFAFPGWEVRVDGVVVETDIGRPEGFLVVPVSAGTHVVDVAFVDTPPRTWGWRVAAVSLLIALLVAWRLPY
;
A
#
# COMPACT_ATOMS: atom_id res chain seq x y z
N MET A 1 -22.33 20.19 -30.41
CA MET A 1 -22.35 19.97 -28.94
C MET A 1 -21.37 18.88 -28.50
N ALA A 2 -21.27 17.73 -29.19
CA ALA A 2 -20.27 16.69 -28.90
C ALA A 2 -18.81 17.19 -28.91
N PHE A 3 -18.46 18.11 -29.81
CA PHE A 3 -17.11 18.71 -29.88
C PHE A 3 -16.75 19.54 -28.64
N ALA A 4 -17.72 20.21 -28.02
CA ALA A 4 -17.49 20.99 -26.79
C ALA A 4 -17.27 20.07 -25.57
N LEU A 5 -17.94 18.91 -25.53
CA LEU A 5 -17.70 17.89 -24.51
C LEU A 5 -16.32 17.23 -24.66
N LEU A 6 -15.82 17.06 -25.89
CA LEU A 6 -14.48 16.54 -26.16
C LEU A 6 -13.36 17.51 -25.70
N LEU A 7 -13.57 18.83 -25.82
CA LEU A 7 -12.61 19.86 -25.39
C LEU A 7 -12.71 20.21 -23.89
N ALA A 8 -13.75 19.75 -23.22
CA ALA A 8 -13.95 19.88 -21.77
C ALA A 8 -13.29 18.73 -20.98
N PHE A 9 -12.65 17.76 -21.65
CA PHE A 9 -11.91 16.73 -20.95
C PHE A 9 -10.70 17.36 -20.26
N PRO A 10 -10.46 17.06 -18.97
CA PRO A 10 -9.33 17.63 -18.23
C PRO A 10 -7.96 17.32 -18.87
N LEU A 11 -7.88 16.28 -19.70
CA LEU A 11 -6.68 15.91 -20.45
C LEU A 11 -6.40 16.80 -21.67
N THR A 12 -7.37 17.60 -22.16
CA THR A 12 -7.17 18.53 -23.27
C THR A 12 -6.79 19.94 -22.82
N GLN A 13 -6.80 20.20 -21.51
CA GLN A 13 -6.42 21.49 -20.91
C GLN A 13 -5.36 21.32 -19.84
N THR A 14 -4.32 20.52 -20.11
CA THR A 14 -3.18 20.42 -19.20
C THR A 14 -2.44 21.77 -19.16
N PRO A 15 -2.25 22.37 -17.97
CA PRO A 15 -1.40 23.54 -17.83
C PRO A 15 0.01 23.23 -18.37
N PRO A 16 0.80 24.22 -18.81
CA PRO A 16 2.15 24.00 -19.31
C PRO A 16 3.06 23.58 -18.15
N TRP A 17 3.02 22.30 -17.80
CA TRP A 17 3.95 21.71 -16.85
C TRP A 17 5.30 21.55 -17.55
N PRO A 18 6.41 21.67 -16.82
CA PRO A 18 7.70 21.27 -17.37
C PRO A 18 7.60 19.88 -17.98
N ALA A 19 8.17 19.69 -19.17
CA ALA A 19 8.13 18.39 -19.85
C ALA A 19 8.87 17.29 -19.06
N ASP A 20 9.73 17.69 -18.13
CA ASP A 20 10.50 16.83 -17.25
C ASP A 20 10.14 17.16 -15.79
N PHE A 21 9.67 16.14 -15.06
CA PHE A 21 9.37 16.23 -13.63
C PHE A 21 10.61 15.92 -12.76
N GLY A 22 11.76 15.70 -13.38
CA GLY A 22 12.99 15.29 -12.73
C GLY A 22 13.00 13.79 -12.43
N GLU A 23 13.91 13.40 -11.54
CA GLU A 23 14.09 12.01 -11.14
C GLU A 23 12.90 11.51 -10.31
N THR A 24 12.30 10.39 -10.72
CA THR A 24 11.13 9.77 -10.06
C THR A 24 11.47 8.44 -9.41
N SER A 25 12.75 8.20 -9.12
CA SER A 25 13.21 7.00 -8.43
C SER A 25 12.71 6.98 -6.98
N VAL A 26 12.57 5.78 -6.40
CA VAL A 26 12.18 5.62 -4.99
C VAL A 26 13.18 6.32 -4.08
N ALA A 27 14.48 6.21 -4.41
CA ALA A 27 15.54 6.90 -3.70
C ALA A 27 15.38 8.43 -3.71
N HIS A 28 15.08 9.02 -4.88
CA HIS A 28 14.87 10.46 -4.99
C HIS A 28 13.68 10.94 -4.15
N ILE A 29 12.54 10.25 -4.25
CA ILE A 29 11.34 10.59 -3.48
C ILE A 29 11.60 10.46 -1.97
N ALA A 30 12.26 9.39 -1.51
CA ALA A 30 12.62 9.22 -0.11
C ALA A 30 13.54 10.35 0.39
N GLN A 31 14.50 10.81 -0.43
CA GLN A 31 15.39 11.93 -0.08
C GLN A 31 14.63 13.26 0.03
N LEU A 32 13.61 13.47 -0.80
CA LEU A 32 12.75 14.65 -0.72
C LEU A 32 11.90 14.62 0.56
N GLU A 33 11.25 13.50 0.86
CA GLU A 33 10.39 13.37 2.05
C GLU A 33 11.16 13.53 3.35
N THR A 34 12.39 13.01 3.42
CA THR A 34 13.22 13.11 4.63
C THR A 34 13.70 14.53 4.94
N LYS A 35 13.71 15.44 3.96
CA LYS A 35 13.94 16.89 4.17
C LYS A 35 12.79 17.58 4.90
N GLY A 36 11.66 16.89 5.10
CA GLY A 36 10.54 17.36 5.92
C GLY A 36 9.61 18.35 5.22
N GLN A 37 9.70 18.49 3.90
CA GLN A 37 8.77 19.34 3.15
C GLN A 37 7.41 18.66 3.03
N TRP A 38 7.38 17.38 2.65
CA TRP A 38 6.17 16.59 2.39
C TRP A 38 6.26 15.24 3.10
N LEU A 39 5.12 14.70 3.53
CA LEU A 39 5.03 13.37 4.13
C LEU A 39 4.15 12.47 3.25
N GLY A 40 4.70 11.35 2.78
CA GLY A 40 4.03 10.45 1.85
C GLY A 40 3.66 11.13 0.53
N THR A 41 4.53 12.01 0.01
CA THR A 41 4.32 12.87 -1.17
C THR A 41 3.14 13.85 -1.06
N THR A 42 2.62 14.05 0.16
CA THR A 42 1.49 14.96 0.46
C THR A 42 1.85 16.03 1.47
N SER A 43 1.01 17.05 1.63
CA SER A 43 1.25 18.16 2.55
C SER A 43 1.05 17.79 4.02
N THR A 44 0.16 16.84 4.31
CA THR A 44 -0.42 16.65 5.65
C THR A 44 -0.57 15.18 6.05
N ALA A 45 0.25 14.29 5.47
CA ALA A 45 0.19 12.85 5.73
C ALA A 45 -1.18 12.26 5.35
N ASP A 46 -1.73 12.70 4.21
CA ASP A 46 -3.13 12.45 3.83
C ASP A 46 -3.45 10.97 3.61
N PHE A 47 -2.41 10.12 3.48
CA PHE A 47 -2.51 8.68 3.31
C PHE A 47 -2.26 7.87 4.59
N VAL A 48 -2.04 8.52 5.73
CA VAL A 48 -1.92 7.85 7.02
C VAL A 48 -3.30 7.32 7.44
N PRO A 49 -3.45 6.01 7.71
CA PRO A 49 -4.74 5.46 8.11
C PRO A 49 -5.25 6.06 9.42
N VAL A 50 -6.58 6.19 9.55
CA VAL A 50 -7.25 6.69 10.77
C VAL A 50 -7.01 5.83 12.02
N THR A 51 -6.46 4.63 11.84
CA THR A 51 -6.09 3.68 12.91
C THR A 51 -4.71 3.97 13.51
N VAL A 52 -3.97 4.93 12.97
CA VAL A 52 -2.67 5.38 13.47
C VAL A 52 -2.90 6.49 14.49
N ASP A 53 -2.67 6.20 15.77
CA ASP A 53 -2.84 7.18 16.85
C ASP A 53 -1.63 8.13 16.91
N THR A 54 -0.43 7.58 16.70
CA THR A 54 0.82 8.32 16.71
C THR A 54 1.66 7.91 15.50
N LEU A 55 2.22 8.89 14.79
CA LEU A 55 3.14 8.60 13.69
C LEU A 55 4.38 7.86 14.20
N PRO A 56 4.75 6.73 13.57
CA PRO A 56 5.93 5.98 13.98
C PRO A 56 7.21 6.77 13.74
N GLU A 57 8.23 6.47 14.54
CA GLU A 57 9.58 6.95 14.28
C GLU A 57 10.14 6.38 12.98
N ARG A 58 11.08 7.11 12.38
CA ARG A 58 11.73 6.69 11.13
C ARG A 58 12.61 5.47 11.40
N ASN A 59 12.31 4.36 10.74
CA ASN A 59 13.16 3.17 10.79
C ASN A 59 14.36 3.33 9.84
N GLY A 60 15.58 3.28 10.40
CA GLY A 60 16.82 3.46 9.64
C GLY A 60 17.09 2.36 8.60
N GLN A 61 16.71 1.11 8.86
CA GLN A 61 16.91 0.00 7.93
C GLN A 61 16.00 0.13 6.71
N LEU A 62 14.71 0.44 6.92
CA LEU A 62 13.78 0.71 5.83
C LEU A 62 14.26 1.90 5.00
N LEU A 63 14.68 2.98 5.66
CA LEU A 63 15.13 4.18 4.96
C LEU A 63 16.40 3.93 4.14
N ALA A 64 17.35 3.15 4.66
CA ALA A 64 18.56 2.79 3.94
C ALA A 64 18.25 2.00 2.67
N ALA A 65 17.31 1.04 2.72
CA ALA A 65 16.87 0.30 1.54
C ALA A 65 16.21 1.22 0.50
N LEU A 66 15.35 2.16 0.93
CA LEU A 66 14.72 3.13 0.04
C LEU A 66 15.76 4.02 -0.66
N PHE A 67 16.76 4.54 0.07
CA PHE A 67 17.85 5.33 -0.51
C PHE A 67 18.74 4.54 -1.47
N ALA A 68 18.88 3.23 -1.26
CA ALA A 68 19.56 2.33 -2.17
C ALA A 68 18.70 1.89 -3.37
N ASN A 69 17.47 2.39 -3.48
CA ASN A 69 16.48 1.99 -4.49
C ASN A 69 16.19 0.46 -4.45
N GLN A 70 16.22 -0.11 -3.25
CA GLN A 70 15.94 -1.51 -2.96
C GLN A 70 14.57 -1.65 -2.30
N THR A 71 13.98 -2.85 -2.39
CA THR A 71 12.74 -3.13 -1.67
C THR A 71 13.03 -3.22 -0.17
N PRO A 72 12.39 -2.40 0.67
CA PRO A 72 12.63 -2.43 2.11
C PRO A 72 12.04 -3.70 2.72
N ASP A 73 12.81 -4.34 3.60
CA ASP A 73 12.28 -5.34 4.52
C ASP A 73 11.25 -4.68 5.45
N ARG A 74 10.14 -5.37 5.70
CA ARG A 74 9.02 -4.90 6.49
C ARG A 74 8.90 -5.64 7.83
N ILE A 75 9.76 -6.60 8.13
CA ILE A 75 9.71 -7.35 9.39
C ILE A 75 10.07 -6.42 10.56
N ASN A 76 9.25 -6.44 11.63
CA ASN A 76 9.65 -5.89 12.91
C ASN A 76 10.44 -6.96 13.69
N TYR A 77 11.77 -6.96 13.54
CA TYR A 77 12.63 -7.98 14.15
C TYR A 77 12.57 -8.01 15.68
N TRP A 78 12.25 -6.89 16.33
CA TRP A 78 12.01 -6.89 17.77
C TRP A 78 10.87 -7.83 18.19
N SER A 79 9.76 -7.84 17.44
CA SER A 79 8.64 -8.76 17.70
C SER A 79 9.02 -10.24 17.54
N VAL A 80 9.91 -10.54 16.59
CA VAL A 80 10.39 -11.89 16.27
C VAL A 80 11.42 -12.37 17.30
N GLU A 81 12.44 -11.57 17.56
CA GLU A 81 13.54 -11.89 18.49
C GLU A 81 13.05 -12.01 19.93
N SER A 82 12.03 -11.23 20.34
CA SER A 82 11.49 -11.24 21.70
C SER A 82 10.94 -12.61 22.15
N VAL A 83 10.59 -13.47 21.20
CA VAL A 83 10.07 -14.82 21.44
C VAL A 83 11.02 -15.92 20.95
N GLY A 84 12.22 -15.56 20.50
CA GLY A 84 13.18 -16.51 19.93
C GLY A 84 12.72 -17.13 18.60
N ALA A 85 11.86 -16.43 17.86
CA ALA A 85 11.44 -16.86 16.53
C ALA A 85 12.49 -16.48 15.47
N THR A 86 12.37 -17.07 14.28
CA THR A 86 13.05 -16.64 13.05
C THR A 86 12.00 -16.26 12.03
N ALA A 87 12.30 -15.24 11.22
CA ALA A 87 11.42 -14.80 10.15
C ALA A 87 12.27 -14.34 8.96
N GLU A 88 11.97 -14.86 7.79
CA GLU A 88 12.60 -14.48 6.52
C GLU A 88 11.51 -14.21 5.49
N TRP A 89 11.73 -13.27 4.57
CA TRP A 89 10.82 -13.04 3.47
C TRP A 89 11.23 -13.88 2.26
N GLU A 90 10.25 -14.53 1.62
CA GLU A 90 10.42 -15.26 0.36
C GLU A 90 10.19 -14.34 -0.85
N GLN A 91 9.22 -13.43 -0.72
CA GLN A 91 8.85 -12.48 -1.74
C GLN A 91 8.41 -11.17 -1.09
N ILE A 92 8.87 -10.05 -1.64
CA ILE A 92 8.41 -8.73 -1.21
C ILE A 92 8.20 -7.82 -2.42
N SER A 93 6.97 -7.33 -2.54
CA SER A 93 6.54 -6.38 -3.57
C SER A 93 5.56 -5.37 -2.94
N PRO A 94 5.21 -4.28 -3.62
CA PRO A 94 4.34 -3.26 -3.05
C PRO A 94 2.96 -3.76 -2.61
N LEU A 95 2.43 -4.82 -3.24
CA LEU A 95 1.06 -5.33 -3.00
C LEU A 95 1.03 -6.80 -2.56
N HIS A 96 2.19 -7.44 -2.41
CA HIS A 96 2.27 -8.84 -2.01
C HIS A 96 3.59 -9.11 -1.30
N MET A 97 3.50 -9.66 -0.09
CA MET A 97 4.62 -10.07 0.74
C MET A 97 4.38 -11.49 1.23
N ARG A 98 5.43 -12.30 1.31
CA ARG A 98 5.36 -13.67 1.81
C ARG A 98 6.55 -13.96 2.70
N TYR A 99 6.27 -14.52 3.88
CA TYR A 99 7.24 -14.74 4.94
C TYR A 99 7.23 -16.20 5.39
N HIS A 100 8.41 -16.75 5.64
CA HIS A 100 8.60 -18.00 6.34
C HIS A 100 8.96 -17.70 7.79
N ILE A 101 8.20 -18.26 8.73
CA ILE A 101 8.35 -17.99 10.17
C ILE A 101 8.51 -19.33 10.89
N GLU A 102 9.51 -19.43 11.76
CA GLU A 102 9.63 -20.52 12.73
C GLU A 102 9.60 -19.92 14.12
N THR A 103 8.67 -20.36 14.97
CA THR A 103 8.53 -19.82 16.31
C THR A 103 8.33 -20.92 17.35
N PRO A 104 8.98 -20.84 18.52
CA PRO A 104 8.80 -21.84 19.59
C PRO A 104 7.49 -21.66 20.36
N GLN A 105 6.82 -20.51 20.23
CA GLN A 105 5.63 -20.15 20.98
C GLN A 105 4.70 -19.25 20.18
N ASP A 106 3.46 -19.14 20.64
CA ASP A 106 2.49 -18.21 20.06
C ASP A 106 2.98 -16.77 20.24
N PHE A 107 2.91 -15.98 19.18
CA PHE A 107 3.31 -14.59 19.20
C PHE A 107 2.59 -13.74 18.16
N THR A 108 2.93 -12.45 18.18
CA THR A 108 2.33 -11.41 17.37
C THR A 108 3.36 -10.94 16.36
N PHE A 109 3.28 -11.46 15.13
CA PHE A 109 4.16 -11.07 14.04
C PHE A 109 3.77 -9.68 13.53
N ARG A 110 4.64 -8.70 13.77
CA ARG A 110 4.40 -7.30 13.43
C ARG A 110 5.17 -6.90 12.18
N LEU A 111 4.50 -6.19 11.28
CA LEU A 111 5.11 -5.63 10.06
C LEU A 111 5.17 -4.11 10.13
N PHE A 112 6.22 -3.48 9.59
CA PHE A 112 6.29 -2.04 9.29
C PHE A 112 5.40 -1.68 8.10
N LEU A 113 4.16 -2.15 8.12
CA LEU A 113 3.08 -1.94 7.17
C LEU A 113 1.88 -1.44 7.96
N PHE A 114 1.26 -0.34 7.61
CA PHE A 114 0.05 0.09 8.32
C PHE A 114 -1.11 -0.86 8.04
N ALA A 115 -1.89 -1.17 9.08
CA ALA A 115 -3.12 -1.91 8.95
C ALA A 115 -4.10 -1.13 8.06
N PHE A 116 -4.66 -1.80 7.05
CA PHE A 116 -5.58 -1.21 6.09
C PHE A 116 -6.56 -2.27 5.58
N PRO A 117 -7.86 -1.95 5.37
CA PRO A 117 -8.87 -2.95 4.98
C PRO A 117 -8.64 -3.69 3.66
N GLY A 118 -7.72 -3.20 2.82
CA GLY A 118 -7.35 -3.86 1.56
C GLY A 118 -6.33 -4.99 1.72
N TRP A 119 -5.71 -5.14 2.89
CA TRP A 119 -4.80 -6.24 3.17
C TRP A 119 -5.57 -7.49 3.60
N GLU A 120 -5.37 -8.58 2.88
CA GLU A 120 -5.74 -9.92 3.31
C GLU A 120 -4.49 -10.66 3.77
N VAL A 121 -4.55 -11.32 4.93
CA VAL A 121 -3.45 -12.12 5.45
C VAL A 121 -3.89 -13.57 5.53
N ARG A 122 -3.03 -14.47 5.05
CA ARG A 122 -3.19 -15.91 5.15
C ARG A 122 -2.02 -16.52 5.91
N VAL A 123 -2.31 -17.39 6.86
CA VAL A 123 -1.32 -18.25 7.52
C VAL A 123 -1.55 -19.66 7.02
N ASP A 124 -0.54 -20.25 6.38
CA ASP A 124 -0.61 -21.56 5.73
C ASP A 124 -1.78 -21.70 4.74
N GLY A 125 -2.09 -20.59 4.04
CA GLY A 125 -3.17 -20.52 3.06
C GLY A 125 -4.57 -20.28 3.63
N VAL A 126 -4.72 -20.21 4.96
CA VAL A 126 -5.99 -19.92 5.62
C VAL A 126 -6.05 -18.43 5.98
N VAL A 127 -7.13 -17.74 5.59
CA VAL A 127 -7.34 -16.33 5.94
C VAL A 127 -7.47 -16.20 7.46
N VAL A 128 -6.67 -15.30 8.05
CA VAL A 128 -6.68 -15.03 9.49
C VAL A 128 -7.16 -13.62 9.79
N GLU A 129 -7.76 -13.45 10.97
CA GLU A 129 -8.07 -12.12 11.48
C GLU A 129 -6.79 -11.46 12.00
N THR A 130 -6.51 -10.26 11.50
CA THR A 130 -5.35 -9.44 11.91
C THR A 130 -5.78 -8.38 12.91
N ASP A 131 -4.82 -7.89 13.69
CA ASP A 131 -5.05 -6.78 14.62
C ASP A 131 -4.23 -5.54 14.22
N ILE A 132 -4.51 -4.43 14.91
CA ILE A 132 -3.85 -3.14 14.77
C ILE A 132 -2.83 -2.99 15.90
N GLY A 133 -1.55 -3.02 15.56
CA GLY A 133 -0.45 -2.71 16.48
C GLY A 133 -0.46 -1.24 16.88
N ARG A 134 -1.07 -0.95 18.03
CA ARG A 134 -1.10 0.39 18.63
C ARG A 134 0.22 0.74 19.35
N PRO A 135 0.57 2.05 19.42
CA PRO A 135 -0.15 3.21 18.89
C PRO A 135 0.09 3.53 17.40
N GLU A 136 1.05 2.86 16.77
CA GLU A 136 1.53 3.23 15.43
C GLU A 136 0.63 2.76 14.29
N GLY A 137 -0.35 1.91 14.57
CA GLY A 137 -1.31 1.41 13.58
C GLY A 137 -0.74 0.36 12.63
N PHE A 138 0.31 -0.36 13.02
CA PHE A 138 0.94 -1.39 12.20
C PHE A 138 0.06 -2.65 12.05
N LEU A 139 0.23 -3.36 10.94
CA LEU A 139 -0.40 -4.65 10.70
C LEU A 139 0.25 -5.70 11.60
N VAL A 140 -0.60 -6.40 12.33
CA VAL A 140 -0.20 -7.42 13.29
C VAL A 140 -0.92 -8.72 12.97
N VAL A 141 -0.15 -9.81 12.90
CA VAL A 141 -0.64 -11.15 12.56
C VAL A 141 -0.40 -12.09 13.74
N PRO A 142 -1.43 -12.74 14.29
CA PRO A 142 -1.23 -13.81 15.27
C PRO A 142 -0.64 -15.05 14.59
N VAL A 143 0.45 -15.58 15.14
CA VAL A 143 1.13 -16.79 14.63
C VAL A 143 1.34 -17.75 15.80
N SER A 144 0.89 -18.99 15.64
CA SER A 144 1.07 -20.05 16.65
C SER A 144 2.49 -20.61 16.65
N ALA A 145 2.84 -21.33 17.72
CA ALA A 145 4.07 -22.12 17.77
C ALA A 145 4.17 -23.09 16.57
N GLY A 146 5.34 -23.13 15.92
CA GLY A 146 5.60 -23.99 14.77
C GLY A 146 6.24 -23.25 13.61
N THR A 147 6.20 -23.91 12.45
CA THR A 147 6.67 -23.37 11.16
C THR A 147 5.47 -22.98 10.32
N HIS A 148 5.44 -21.73 9.87
CA HIS A 148 4.30 -21.13 9.20
C HIS A 148 4.74 -20.29 8.00
N VAL A 149 3.89 -20.26 6.97
CA VAL A 149 4.00 -19.31 5.87
C VAL A 149 2.94 -18.23 6.04
N VAL A 150 3.38 -16.98 6.17
CA VAL A 150 2.49 -15.81 6.24
C VAL A 150 2.49 -15.11 4.89
N ASP A 151 1.35 -15.14 4.19
CA ASP A 151 1.12 -14.47 2.91
C ASP A 151 0.23 -13.24 3.13
N VAL A 152 0.73 -12.07 2.74
CA VAL A 152 0.07 -10.77 2.91
C VAL A 152 -0.13 -10.16 1.53
N ALA A 153 -1.38 -10.06 1.08
CA ALA A 153 -1.72 -9.58 -0.26
C ALA A 153 -2.73 -8.43 -0.22
N PHE A 154 -2.55 -7.44 -1.08
CA PHE A 154 -3.53 -6.39 -1.28
C PHE A 154 -4.59 -6.87 -2.26
N VAL A 155 -5.82 -7.06 -1.78
CA VAL A 155 -6.93 -7.61 -2.56
C VAL A 155 -7.87 -6.50 -3.05
N ASP A 156 -8.79 -6.87 -3.95
CA ASP A 156 -9.84 -5.94 -4.39
C ASP A 156 -10.75 -5.58 -3.22
N THR A 157 -11.18 -4.33 -3.14
CA THR A 157 -12.04 -3.84 -2.06
C THR A 157 -13.44 -3.56 -2.58
N PRO A 158 -14.49 -3.71 -1.75
CA PRO A 158 -15.86 -3.45 -2.21
C PRO A 158 -16.04 -2.07 -2.89
N PRO A 159 -15.46 -0.97 -2.38
CA PRO A 159 -15.52 0.33 -3.07
C PRO A 159 -14.87 0.31 -4.46
N ARG A 160 -13.73 -0.37 -4.63
CA ARG A 160 -13.05 -0.49 -5.92
C ARG A 160 -13.88 -1.31 -6.92
N THR A 161 -14.46 -2.43 -6.47
CA THR A 161 -15.36 -3.24 -7.31
C THR A 161 -16.59 -2.45 -7.77
N TRP A 162 -17.22 -1.68 -6.86
CA TRP A 162 -18.36 -0.82 -7.23
C TRP A 162 -17.97 0.33 -8.15
N GLY A 163 -16.81 0.94 -7.94
CA GLY A 163 -16.27 1.97 -8.82
C GLY A 163 -16.16 1.48 -10.26
N TRP A 164 -15.63 0.26 -10.47
CA TRP A 164 -15.57 -0.36 -11.79
C TRP A 164 -16.94 -0.57 -12.43
N ARG A 165 -17.94 -1.01 -11.64
CA ARG A 165 -19.31 -1.19 -12.15
C ARG A 165 -19.93 0.13 -12.60
N VAL A 166 -19.81 1.18 -11.79
CA VAL A 166 -20.32 2.52 -12.12
C VAL A 166 -19.64 3.08 -13.37
N ALA A 167 -18.32 2.91 -13.48
CA ALA A 167 -17.56 3.33 -14.65
C ALA A 167 -18.00 2.60 -15.92
N ALA A 168 -18.18 1.28 -15.86
CA ALA A 168 -18.64 0.47 -16.97
C ALA A 168 -20.05 0.88 -17.45
N VAL A 169 -20.99 1.08 -16.52
CA VAL A 169 -22.36 1.55 -16.85
C VAL A 169 -22.32 2.95 -17.47
N SER A 170 -21.52 3.85 -16.92
CA SER A 170 -21.38 5.22 -17.45
C SER A 170 -20.80 5.23 -18.87
N LEU A 171 -19.78 4.40 -19.14
CA LEU A 171 -19.21 4.24 -20.47
C LEU A 171 -20.23 3.70 -21.47
N LEU A 172 -21.01 2.69 -21.09
CA LEU A 172 -22.07 2.14 -21.94
C LEU A 172 -23.13 3.20 -22.28
N ILE A 173 -23.56 3.99 -21.30
CA ILE A 173 -24.50 5.10 -21.53
C ILE A 173 -23.90 6.13 -22.47
N ALA A 174 -22.64 6.53 -22.27
CA ALA A 174 -21.96 7.50 -23.14
C ALA A 174 -21.87 7.01 -24.59
N LEU A 175 -21.53 5.74 -24.81
CA LEU A 175 -21.46 5.12 -26.14
C LEU A 175 -22.85 5.04 -26.81
N LEU A 176 -23.90 4.69 -26.05
CA LEU A 176 -25.26 4.66 -26.57
C LEU A 176 -25.76 6.05 -26.99
N VAL A 177 -25.46 7.07 -26.19
CA VAL A 177 -25.79 8.47 -26.54
C VAL A 177 -25.03 8.90 -27.78
N ALA A 178 -23.73 8.63 -27.85
CA ALA A 178 -22.90 8.96 -29.02
C ALA A 178 -23.43 8.29 -30.30
N TRP A 179 -23.87 7.03 -30.22
CA TRP A 179 -24.40 6.30 -31.37
C TRP A 179 -25.77 6.83 -31.86
N ARG A 180 -26.57 7.44 -30.98
CA ARG A 180 -27.88 8.00 -31.34
C ARG A 180 -27.83 9.41 -31.91
N LEU A 181 -26.69 10.09 -31.82
CA LEU A 181 -26.50 11.41 -32.41
C LEU A 181 -26.22 11.27 -33.91
N PRO A 182 -27.07 11.80 -34.81
CA PRO A 182 -26.73 11.87 -36.22
C PRO A 182 -25.54 12.83 -36.39
N TYR A 183 -24.56 12.42 -37.19
CA TYR A 183 -23.45 13.27 -37.62
C TYR A 183 -23.94 14.39 -38.54
#